data_AF-A0A5B0SF84-F1
#
_entry.id   AF-A0A5B0SF84-F1
#
_cell.length_a   1.000
_cell.length_b   1.000
_cell.length_c   1.000
_cell.angle_alpha   90.00
_cell.angle_beta   90.00
_cell.angle_gamma   90.00
#
_symmetry.space_group_name_H-M   'P 1'
#
loop_
_entity.id
_entity.type
_entity.pdbx_description
1 polymer ?
#
loop_
_entity_poly.entity_id
_entity_poly.type
_entity_poly.pdbx_seq_one_letter_code
_entity_poly.pdbx_strand_id
1 'polypeptide(L)'
;MSCRPSLRSLTTTTNTTPTTLSSSVAFLTSHHHHHLKRRRNLIYFNRTTHNPSQSPVNLASHSPPEQALQWKPIHSRLSLSRRIALYQALSKARLSSLITLTTMASYALSPITAATPPSSLTTLLATATGTFLCSASANTLNQIFEAPMDAQMSRTRTRPLARRVISTHHASVFATVSGLSGSLILATMVNPTTALLGVSNLFLYAFVYTPLKRISVTNTWLGALVGGLPALMGSTAAGASLGHPASWLTAGLLYVWQFPHFNSLAHTLRRDYARAGYMMMSNLHPALNARSNP
;
A
#
# COMPACT_ATOMS: atom_id res chain seq x y z
N MET A 1 28.38 85.04 13.95
CA MET A 1 28.90 83.85 13.23
C MET A 1 27.86 82.75 13.37
N SER A 2 26.97 82.58 12.38
CA SER A 2 27.06 81.53 11.32
C SER A 2 26.88 80.12 11.92
N CYS A 3 25.91 79.27 11.57
CA CYS A 3 24.91 79.26 10.52
C CYS A 3 23.79 78.23 10.86
N ARG A 4 22.57 78.52 10.39
CA ARG A 4 21.36 77.65 10.23
C ARG A 4 21.62 76.50 9.21
N PRO A 5 20.70 75.56 8.84
CA PRO A 5 19.21 75.54 8.98
C PRO A 5 18.58 74.17 9.42
N SER A 6 17.40 74.12 10.07
CA SER A 6 16.01 73.95 9.55
C SER A 6 15.39 72.56 9.72
N LEU A 7 14.28 72.53 10.48
CA LEU A 7 13.31 71.45 10.68
C LEU A 7 12.50 71.10 9.41
N ARG A 8 12.06 69.83 9.25
CA ARG A 8 10.62 69.42 9.26
C ARG A 8 10.34 67.98 8.80
N SER A 9 9.37 67.39 9.51
CA SER A 9 8.38 66.35 9.20
C SER A 9 8.82 64.98 8.64
N LEU A 10 8.73 63.97 9.51
CA LEU A 10 8.60 62.56 9.17
C LEU A 10 7.22 62.31 8.54
N THR A 11 7.20 61.93 7.27
CA THR A 11 6.02 61.39 6.57
C THR A 11 6.18 59.87 6.45
N THR A 12 5.11 59.18 6.85
CA THR A 12 4.93 57.73 6.82
C THR A 12 4.90 57.22 5.37
N THR A 13 5.81 56.33 4.98
CA THR A 13 5.75 55.63 3.69
C THR A 13 5.42 54.15 3.91
N THR A 14 4.22 53.77 3.47
CA THR A 14 3.79 52.38 3.27
C THR A 14 4.45 51.82 2.01
N ASN A 15 5.40 50.89 2.17
CA ASN A 15 5.95 50.12 1.05
C ASN A 15 5.21 48.79 0.92
N THR A 16 4.35 48.67 -0.11
CA THR A 16 3.81 47.40 -0.60
C THR A 16 4.58 46.98 -1.85
N THR A 17 5.33 45.89 -1.77
CA THR A 17 5.94 45.19 -2.92
C THR A 17 5.00 44.06 -3.39
N PRO A 18 4.71 43.91 -4.69
CA PRO A 18 4.05 42.71 -5.21
C PRO A 18 5.09 41.68 -5.69
N THR A 19 5.06 40.49 -5.10
CA THR A 19 5.94 39.35 -5.40
C THR A 19 5.28 38.32 -6.34
N THR A 20 6.03 37.95 -7.39
CA THR A 20 6.20 36.59 -7.94
C THR A 20 4.97 35.77 -8.37
N LEU A 21 4.24 36.20 -9.42
CA LEU A 21 3.35 35.32 -10.21
C LEU A 21 3.77 35.16 -11.68
N SER A 22 4.80 35.90 -12.13
CA SER A 22 5.17 36.00 -13.55
C SER A 22 6.09 34.88 -14.06
N SER A 23 6.90 34.26 -13.19
CA SER A 23 7.92 33.29 -13.60
C SER A 23 7.39 31.89 -13.93
N SER A 24 6.33 31.42 -13.26
CA SER A 24 5.77 30.08 -13.48
C SER A 24 4.93 29.97 -14.75
N VAL A 25 4.21 31.03 -15.12
CA VAL A 25 3.46 31.10 -16.38
C VAL A 25 4.42 31.22 -17.57
N ALA A 26 5.52 31.96 -17.43
CA ALA A 26 6.56 32.07 -18.44
C ALA A 26 7.28 30.72 -18.72
N PHE A 27 7.47 29.88 -17.69
CA PHE A 27 8.08 28.57 -17.86
C PHE A 27 7.14 27.56 -18.55
N LEU A 28 5.85 27.58 -18.21
CA LEU A 28 4.82 26.72 -18.83
C LEU A 28 4.56 27.08 -20.30
N THR A 29 4.55 28.37 -20.65
CA THR A 29 4.38 28.81 -22.05
C THR A 29 5.61 28.50 -22.90
N SER A 30 6.82 28.63 -22.35
CA SER A 30 8.08 28.26 -23.01
C SER A 30 8.13 26.75 -23.35
N HIS A 31 7.77 25.89 -22.39
CA HIS A 31 7.78 24.43 -22.59
C HIS A 31 6.73 23.99 -23.63
N HIS A 32 5.55 24.62 -23.62
CA HIS A 32 4.50 24.35 -24.61
C HIS A 32 4.91 24.80 -26.03
N HIS A 33 5.58 25.95 -26.15
CA HIS A 33 6.05 26.47 -27.44
C HIS A 33 7.17 25.61 -28.04
N HIS A 34 8.05 25.05 -27.20
CA HIS A 34 9.09 24.12 -27.63
C HIS A 34 8.52 22.79 -28.16
N HIS A 35 7.46 22.26 -27.52
CA HIS A 35 6.76 21.06 -28.00
C HIS A 35 6.05 21.29 -29.34
N LEU A 36 5.44 22.46 -29.55
CA LEU A 36 4.79 22.81 -30.81
C LEU A 36 5.80 22.98 -31.96
N LYS A 37 6.95 23.64 -31.72
CA LYS A 37 8.03 23.73 -32.72
C LYS A 37 8.58 22.35 -33.10
N ARG A 38 8.78 21.46 -32.13
CA ARG A 38 9.26 20.09 -32.39
C ARG A 38 8.26 19.27 -33.21
N ARG A 39 6.95 19.39 -32.90
CA ARG A 39 5.89 18.76 -33.70
C ARG A 39 5.82 19.31 -35.12
N ARG A 40 5.93 20.64 -35.28
CA ARG A 40 5.90 21.28 -36.60
C ARG A 40 7.09 20.88 -37.47
N ASN A 41 8.28 20.78 -36.88
CA ASN A 41 9.49 20.34 -37.58
C ASN A 41 9.42 18.85 -37.98
N LEU A 42 8.83 17.98 -37.15
CA LEU A 42 8.57 16.58 -37.50
C LEU A 42 7.61 16.44 -38.69
N ILE A 43 6.54 17.25 -38.72
CA ILE A 43 5.59 17.27 -39.85
C ILE A 43 6.26 17.81 -41.12
N TYR A 44 7.12 18.83 -41.00
CA TYR A 44 7.84 19.40 -42.15
C TYR A 44 8.89 18.42 -42.70
N PHE A 45 9.63 17.75 -41.82
CA PHE A 45 10.64 16.76 -42.21
C PHE A 45 10.01 15.55 -42.92
N ASN A 46 8.82 15.10 -42.48
CA ASN A 46 8.08 14.02 -43.14
C ASN A 46 7.46 14.44 -44.49
N ARG A 47 7.36 15.75 -44.78
CA ARG A 47 6.81 16.27 -46.04
C ARG A 47 7.89 16.43 -47.11
N THR A 48 9.14 16.63 -46.72
CA THR A 48 10.28 16.83 -47.64
C THR A 48 10.96 15.55 -48.10
N THR A 49 10.59 14.38 -47.55
CA THR A 49 11.14 13.07 -47.94
C THR A 49 10.26 12.31 -48.93
N HIS A 50 9.23 12.94 -49.49
CA HIS A 50 8.41 12.30 -50.51
C HIS A 50 9.14 12.31 -51.86
N ASN A 51 9.96 11.29 -52.09
CA ASN A 51 10.58 11.02 -53.38
C ASN A 51 9.49 10.47 -54.34
N PRO A 52 9.13 11.17 -55.43
CA PRO A 52 8.05 10.75 -56.33
C PRO A 52 8.41 9.57 -57.23
N SER A 53 9.59 8.96 -57.05
CA SER A 53 10.05 7.77 -57.79
C SER A 53 9.78 6.43 -57.07
N GLN A 54 9.08 6.44 -55.93
CA GLN A 54 8.60 5.20 -55.32
C GLN A 54 7.32 4.76 -56.01
N SER A 55 7.42 3.73 -56.85
CA SER A 55 6.29 2.91 -57.29
C SER A 55 5.35 2.65 -56.11
N PRO A 56 4.01 2.68 -56.29
CA PRO A 56 3.09 2.46 -55.19
C PRO A 56 3.48 1.18 -54.48
N VAL A 57 3.84 1.28 -53.20
CA VAL A 57 4.06 0.12 -52.35
C VAL A 57 2.80 -0.71 -52.49
N ASN A 58 2.92 -1.90 -53.06
CA ASN A 58 1.81 -2.81 -53.27
C ASN A 58 1.36 -3.31 -51.88
N LEU A 59 0.52 -2.51 -51.21
CA LEU A 59 -0.09 -2.82 -49.93
C LEU A 59 -1.11 -3.99 -50.03
N ALA A 60 -1.35 -4.52 -51.23
CA ALA A 60 -2.35 -5.54 -51.48
C ALA A 60 -1.86 -6.99 -51.29
N SER A 61 -0.58 -7.22 -50.99
CA SER A 61 -0.04 -8.59 -50.89
C SER A 61 0.30 -9.07 -49.48
N HIS A 62 0.11 -8.25 -48.45
CA HIS A 62 0.30 -8.67 -47.05
C HIS A 62 -1.05 -8.78 -46.37
N SER A 63 -1.89 -9.70 -46.83
CA SER A 63 -2.86 -10.32 -45.93
C SER A 63 -2.06 -10.88 -44.74
N PRO A 64 -2.32 -10.45 -43.48
CA PRO A 64 -1.68 -11.08 -42.33
C PRO A 64 -1.88 -12.59 -42.48
N PRO A 65 -0.86 -13.41 -42.17
CA PRO A 65 -0.94 -14.84 -42.41
C PRO A 65 -2.27 -15.35 -41.86
N GLU A 66 -3.01 -16.08 -42.70
CA GLU A 66 -4.22 -16.82 -42.34
C GLU A 66 -3.90 -17.96 -41.36
N GLN A 67 -2.93 -17.76 -40.47
CA GLN A 67 -2.92 -18.35 -39.15
C GLN A 67 -4.14 -17.79 -38.47
N ALA A 68 -5.28 -18.44 -38.75
CA ALA A 68 -6.59 -18.15 -38.24
C ALA A 68 -6.45 -17.60 -36.84
N LEU A 69 -7.04 -16.43 -36.59
CA LEU A 69 -7.34 -15.95 -35.24
C LEU A 69 -8.20 -17.04 -34.60
N GLN A 70 -7.54 -18.08 -34.08
CA GLN A 70 -8.18 -19.25 -33.54
C GLN A 70 -8.73 -18.77 -32.22
N TRP A 71 -10.01 -18.39 -32.24
CA TRP A 71 -10.74 -18.00 -31.06
C TRP A 71 -10.63 -19.16 -30.08
N LYS A 72 -9.77 -19.01 -29.07
CA LYS A 72 -9.72 -19.95 -27.96
C LYS A 72 -10.92 -19.61 -27.10
N PRO A 73 -11.89 -20.54 -26.92
CA PRO A 73 -12.98 -20.31 -26.01
C PRO A 73 -12.38 -19.91 -24.66
N ILE A 74 -12.81 -18.76 -24.15
CA ILE A 74 -12.48 -18.37 -22.78
C ILE A 74 -13.20 -19.40 -21.91
N HIS A 75 -12.45 -20.39 -21.40
CA HIS A 75 -13.00 -21.37 -20.49
C HIS A 75 -13.58 -20.63 -19.28
N SER A 76 -14.90 -20.56 -19.22
CA SER A 76 -15.66 -19.81 -18.20
C SER A 76 -15.48 -20.39 -16.80
N ARG A 77 -15.14 -21.69 -16.72
CA ARG A 77 -14.88 -22.38 -15.45
C ARG A 77 -13.39 -22.39 -15.15
N LEU A 78 -13.00 -21.59 -14.15
CA LEU A 78 -11.68 -21.72 -13.54
C LEU A 78 -11.51 -23.13 -12.96
N SER A 79 -10.45 -23.82 -13.37
CA SER A 79 -9.97 -25.06 -12.72
C SER A 79 -9.81 -24.83 -11.21
N LEU A 80 -10.06 -25.87 -10.41
CA LEU A 80 -9.96 -25.83 -8.95
C LEU A 80 -8.61 -25.26 -8.49
N SER A 81 -7.51 -25.71 -9.09
CA SER A 81 -6.17 -25.24 -8.76
C SER A 81 -6.01 -23.73 -8.99
N ARG A 82 -6.62 -23.18 -10.06
CA ARG A 82 -6.61 -21.73 -10.32
C ARG A 82 -7.46 -20.96 -9.32
N ARG A 83 -8.59 -21.53 -8.87
CA ARG A 83 -9.43 -20.91 -7.83
C ARG A 83 -8.68 -20.83 -6.51
N ILE A 84 -8.03 -21.92 -6.09
CA ILE A 84 -7.23 -21.97 -4.87
C ILE A 84 -6.09 -20.94 -4.95
N ALA A 85 -5.34 -20.91 -6.06
CA ALA A 85 -4.27 -19.93 -6.26
C ALA A 85 -4.79 -18.48 -6.20
N LEU A 86 -5.99 -18.23 -6.74
CA LEU A 86 -6.62 -16.91 -6.70
C LEU A 86 -6.95 -16.48 -5.26
N TYR A 87 -7.58 -17.36 -4.46
CA TYR A 87 -7.88 -17.05 -3.06
C TYR A 87 -6.62 -16.94 -2.20
N GLN A 88 -5.58 -17.74 -2.46
CA GLN A 88 -4.27 -17.61 -1.80
C GLN A 88 -3.61 -16.26 -2.12
N ALA A 89 -3.73 -15.78 -3.37
CA ALA A 89 -3.25 -14.46 -3.75
C ALA A 89 -4.09 -13.33 -3.13
N LEU A 90 -5.40 -13.53 -2.98
CA LEU A 90 -6.31 -12.56 -2.38
C LEU A 90 -6.06 -12.40 -0.87
N SER A 91 -5.91 -13.52 -0.15
CA SER A 91 -5.59 -13.54 1.27
C SER A 91 -4.13 -13.20 1.60
N LYS A 92 -3.28 -13.08 0.57
CA LYS A 92 -1.81 -13.08 0.69
C LYS A 92 -1.33 -14.18 1.64
N ALA A 93 -1.68 -15.43 1.32
CA ALA A 93 -1.54 -16.58 2.20
C ALA A 93 -0.16 -16.68 2.90
N ARG A 94 0.94 -16.42 2.18
CA ARG A 94 2.31 -16.42 2.75
C ARG A 94 2.52 -15.32 3.80
N LEU A 95 2.00 -14.12 3.58
CA LEU A 95 2.09 -13.04 4.56
C LEU A 95 1.21 -13.35 5.77
N SER A 96 -0.03 -13.78 5.53
CA SER A 96 -0.97 -14.16 6.57
C SER A 96 -0.47 -15.33 7.41
N SER A 97 0.23 -16.31 6.82
CA SER A 97 0.85 -17.41 7.55
C SER A 97 2.00 -16.95 8.42
N LEU A 98 2.83 -16.02 7.95
CA LEU A 98 3.92 -15.44 8.77
C LEU A 98 3.36 -14.68 9.97
N ILE A 99 2.30 -13.89 9.78
CA ILE A 99 1.60 -13.21 10.88
C ILE A 99 1.05 -14.22 11.90
N THR A 100 0.43 -15.29 11.38
CA THR A 100 -0.12 -16.37 12.22
C THR A 100 0.98 -17.07 13.01
N LEU A 101 2.13 -17.36 12.40
CA LEU A 101 3.28 -17.94 13.08
C LEU A 101 3.82 -17.02 14.18
N THR A 102 3.87 -15.71 13.94
CA THR A 102 4.25 -14.75 14.98
C THR A 102 3.29 -14.78 16.18
N THR A 103 1.98 -14.87 15.92
CA THR A 103 0.97 -15.04 16.97
C THR A 103 1.16 -16.36 17.73
N MET A 104 1.40 -17.47 17.03
CA MET A 104 1.66 -18.77 17.65
C MET A 104 2.96 -18.77 18.48
N ALA A 105 4.01 -18.11 18.01
CA ALA A 105 5.25 -17.98 18.75
C ALA A 105 5.04 -17.17 20.03
N SER A 106 4.28 -16.06 19.97
CA SER A 106 3.95 -15.28 21.16
C SER A 106 3.04 -16.05 22.13
N TYR A 107 2.11 -16.87 21.61
CA TYR A 107 1.32 -17.79 22.44
C TYR A 107 2.22 -18.76 23.21
N ALA A 108 3.22 -19.35 22.54
CA ALA A 108 4.14 -20.30 23.17
C ALA A 108 5.09 -19.66 24.19
N LEU A 109 5.48 -18.40 23.97
CA LEU A 109 6.36 -17.63 24.86
C LEU A 109 5.61 -16.97 26.02
N SER A 110 4.27 -17.02 26.02
CA SER A 110 3.49 -16.28 26.99
C SER A 110 3.63 -16.89 28.40
N PRO A 111 3.82 -16.06 29.44
CA PRO A 111 3.96 -16.56 30.79
C PRO A 111 2.62 -17.15 31.26
N ILE A 112 2.59 -18.47 31.40
CA ILE A 112 1.46 -19.21 31.95
C ILE A 112 1.49 -19.00 33.48
N THR A 113 0.40 -18.48 34.03
CA THR A 113 0.25 -18.37 35.48
C THR A 113 -0.48 -19.59 36.03
N ALA A 114 -0.33 -19.91 37.32
CA ALA A 114 -1.06 -21.02 37.93
C ALA A 114 -2.60 -20.85 37.86
N ALA A 115 -3.09 -19.63 37.62
CA ALA A 115 -4.51 -19.30 37.46
C ALA A 115 -5.02 -19.41 36.01
N THR A 116 -4.13 -19.60 35.02
CA THR A 116 -4.53 -19.76 33.62
C THR A 116 -4.75 -21.23 33.29
N PRO A 117 -5.85 -21.61 32.63
CA PRO A 117 -6.06 -22.98 32.19
C PRO A 117 -4.90 -23.42 31.27
N PRO A 118 -4.49 -24.70 31.33
CA PRO A 118 -3.37 -25.19 30.53
C PRO A 118 -3.61 -24.91 29.04
N SER A 119 -2.55 -24.49 28.36
CA SER A 119 -2.55 -24.19 26.93
C SER A 119 -2.99 -25.42 26.13
N SER A 120 -4.24 -25.42 25.67
CA SER A 120 -4.78 -26.51 24.86
C SER A 120 -4.33 -26.35 23.41
N LEU A 121 -3.94 -27.46 22.79
CA LEU A 121 -3.69 -27.52 21.34
C LEU A 121 -4.88 -26.97 20.54
N THR A 122 -6.11 -27.17 21.05
CA THR A 122 -7.32 -26.64 20.43
C THR A 122 -7.33 -25.12 20.40
N THR A 123 -6.94 -24.46 21.50
CA THR A 123 -6.86 -22.99 21.60
C THR A 123 -5.77 -22.45 20.69
N LEU A 124 -4.61 -23.11 20.62
CA LEU A 124 -3.52 -22.73 19.71
C LEU A 124 -3.98 -22.80 18.24
N LEU A 125 -4.61 -23.91 17.83
CA LEU A 125 -5.11 -24.09 16.46
C LEU A 125 -6.24 -23.11 16.14
N ALA A 126 -7.18 -22.91 17.06
CA ALA A 126 -8.24 -21.91 16.90
C ALA A 126 -7.68 -20.49 16.77
N THR A 127 -6.68 -20.14 17.58
CA THR A 127 -5.96 -18.85 17.48
C THR A 127 -5.28 -18.71 16.13
N ALA A 128 -4.63 -19.76 15.65
CA ALA A 128 -3.96 -19.76 14.37
C ALA A 128 -4.95 -19.58 13.20
N THR A 129 -6.02 -20.38 13.17
CA THR A 129 -7.06 -20.30 12.13
C THR A 129 -7.80 -18.96 12.18
N GLY A 130 -8.20 -18.49 13.36
CA GLY A 130 -8.89 -17.21 13.53
C GLY A 130 -8.03 -16.03 13.09
N THR A 131 -6.76 -16.00 13.51
CA THR A 131 -5.80 -14.96 13.11
C THR A 131 -5.54 -14.97 11.60
N PHE A 132 -5.36 -16.15 11.01
CA PHE A 132 -5.17 -16.29 9.57
C PHE A 132 -6.36 -15.74 8.79
N LEU A 133 -7.59 -16.07 9.20
CA LEU A 133 -8.82 -15.61 8.56
C LEU A 133 -9.02 -14.09 8.70
N CYS A 134 -8.76 -13.52 9.88
CA CYS A 134 -8.77 -12.07 10.08
C CYS A 134 -7.72 -11.37 9.21
N SER A 135 -6.50 -11.91 9.14
CA SER A 135 -5.44 -11.41 8.26
C SER A 135 -5.81 -11.52 6.78
N ALA A 136 -6.44 -12.63 6.36
CA ALA A 136 -6.91 -12.84 5.00
C ALA A 136 -7.97 -11.80 4.60
N SER A 137 -8.91 -11.50 5.50
CA SER A 137 -9.91 -10.46 5.34
C SER A 137 -9.27 -9.08 5.19
N ALA A 138 -8.39 -8.71 6.12
CA ALA A 138 -7.69 -7.43 6.13
C ALA A 138 -6.86 -7.23 4.84
N ASN A 139 -6.16 -8.27 4.38
CA ASN A 139 -5.40 -8.24 3.12
C ASN A 139 -6.30 -8.11 1.89
N THR A 140 -7.46 -8.75 1.90
CA THR A 140 -8.43 -8.66 0.81
C THR A 140 -9.01 -7.25 0.73
N LEU A 141 -9.45 -6.67 1.86
CA LEU A 141 -9.93 -5.29 1.94
C LEU A 141 -8.86 -4.30 1.48
N ASN A 142 -7.61 -4.50 1.91
CA ASN A 142 -6.50 -3.67 1.44
C ASN A 142 -6.34 -3.75 -0.09
N GLN A 143 -6.48 -4.93 -0.71
CA GLN A 143 -6.43 -5.04 -2.17
C GLN A 143 -7.63 -4.37 -2.87
N ILE A 144 -8.80 -4.35 -2.23
CA ILE A 144 -9.99 -3.66 -2.76
C ILE A 144 -9.74 -2.15 -2.77
N PHE A 145 -9.26 -1.58 -1.66
CA PHE A 145 -8.98 -0.15 -1.55
C PHE A 145 -7.79 0.29 -2.40
N GLU A 146 -6.76 -0.56 -2.54
CA GLU A 146 -5.54 -0.22 -3.27
C GLU A 146 -5.57 -0.56 -4.77
N ALA A 147 -6.62 -1.21 -5.28
CA ALA A 147 -6.68 -1.73 -6.65
C ALA A 147 -6.19 -0.77 -7.77
N PRO A 148 -6.64 0.51 -7.85
CA PRO A 148 -6.17 1.42 -8.90
C PRO A 148 -4.70 1.82 -8.76
N MET A 149 -4.22 1.96 -7.51
CA MET A 149 -2.83 2.33 -7.22
C MET A 149 -1.89 1.15 -7.43
N ASP A 150 -2.34 -0.05 -7.08
CA ASP A 150 -1.61 -1.29 -7.31
C ASP A 150 -1.35 -1.52 -8.79
N ALA A 151 -2.27 -1.14 -9.68
CA ALA A 151 -2.08 -1.23 -11.13
C ALA A 151 -0.91 -0.37 -11.65
N GLN A 152 -0.51 0.67 -10.91
CA GLN A 152 0.55 1.61 -11.30
C GLN A 152 1.95 1.22 -10.77
N MET A 153 2.03 0.22 -9.89
CA MET A 153 3.29 -0.22 -9.28
C MET A 153 3.79 -1.54 -9.88
N SER A 154 5.08 -1.61 -10.20
CA SER A 154 5.68 -2.79 -10.86
C SER A 154 5.46 -4.08 -10.08
N ARG A 155 5.57 -3.99 -8.75
CA ARG A 155 5.43 -5.09 -7.79
C ARG A 155 3.99 -5.58 -7.63
N THR A 156 3.00 -4.69 -7.68
CA THR A 156 1.62 -5.01 -7.26
C THR A 156 0.61 -5.01 -8.41
N ARG A 157 1.02 -4.61 -9.62
CA ARG A 157 0.19 -4.69 -10.84
C ARG A 157 -0.30 -6.10 -11.19
N THR A 158 0.35 -7.13 -10.65
CA THR A 158 -0.03 -8.54 -10.88
C THR A 158 -1.08 -9.06 -9.90
N ARG A 159 -1.47 -8.27 -8.89
CA ARG A 159 -2.49 -8.65 -7.89
C ARG A 159 -3.85 -8.94 -8.57
N PRO A 160 -4.65 -9.90 -8.04
CA PRO A 160 -5.93 -10.29 -8.66
C PRO A 160 -6.90 -9.14 -8.92
N LEU A 161 -7.05 -8.21 -7.96
CA LEU A 161 -7.97 -7.07 -8.07
C LEU A 161 -7.44 -5.95 -8.98
N ALA A 162 -6.13 -5.70 -8.99
CA ALA A 162 -5.50 -4.76 -9.93
C ALA A 162 -5.69 -5.24 -11.39
N ARG A 163 -5.63 -6.55 -11.62
CA ARG A 163 -5.87 -7.17 -12.94
C ARG A 163 -7.33 -7.41 -13.28
N ARG A 164 -8.26 -7.14 -12.34
CA ARG A 164 -9.70 -7.43 -12.48
C ARG A 164 -10.00 -8.90 -12.83
N VAL A 165 -9.19 -9.84 -12.33
CA VAL A 165 -9.42 -11.29 -12.52
C VAL A 165 -10.60 -11.78 -11.67
N ILE A 166 -10.90 -11.06 -10.59
CA ILE A 166 -12.02 -11.28 -9.69
C ILE A 166 -12.79 -9.96 -9.52
N SER A 167 -14.12 -10.03 -9.40
CA SER A 167 -14.93 -8.85 -9.15
C SER A 167 -14.71 -8.33 -7.72
N THR A 168 -14.83 -7.01 -7.55
CA THR A 168 -14.75 -6.36 -6.24
C THR A 168 -15.81 -6.89 -5.27
N HIS A 169 -17.01 -7.16 -5.78
CA HIS A 169 -18.11 -7.76 -5.00
C HIS A 169 -17.76 -9.16 -4.48
N HIS A 170 -17.19 -10.03 -5.32
CA HIS A 170 -16.79 -11.36 -4.86
C HIS A 170 -15.67 -11.30 -3.82
N ALA A 171 -14.72 -10.40 -4.02
CA ALA A 171 -13.66 -10.15 -3.05
C ALA A 171 -14.20 -9.58 -1.73
N SER A 172 -15.19 -8.68 -1.76
CA SER A 172 -15.80 -8.14 -0.54
C SER A 172 -16.56 -9.21 0.24
N VAL A 173 -17.32 -10.08 -0.43
CA VAL A 173 -17.97 -11.23 0.21
C VAL A 173 -16.93 -12.15 0.87
N PHE A 174 -15.84 -12.47 0.16
CA PHE A 174 -14.76 -13.28 0.75
C PHE A 174 -14.14 -12.59 1.98
N ALA A 175 -13.89 -11.29 1.92
CA ALA A 175 -13.35 -10.54 3.05
C ALA A 175 -14.30 -10.54 4.26
N THR A 176 -15.60 -10.31 4.04
CA THR A 176 -16.60 -10.30 5.10
C THR A 176 -16.75 -11.69 5.72
N VAL A 177 -16.87 -12.74 4.91
CA VAL A 177 -16.99 -14.13 5.41
C VAL A 177 -15.75 -14.54 6.18
N SER A 178 -14.54 -14.29 5.65
CA SER A 178 -13.30 -14.63 6.36
C SER A 178 -13.13 -13.82 7.65
N GLY A 179 -13.46 -12.53 7.64
CA GLY A 179 -13.37 -11.67 8.82
C GLY A 179 -14.35 -12.09 9.91
N LEU A 180 -15.62 -12.35 9.56
CA LEU A 180 -16.65 -12.80 10.50
C LEU A 180 -16.32 -14.19 11.06
N SER A 181 -15.98 -15.15 10.21
CA SER A 181 -15.62 -16.50 10.64
C SER A 181 -14.37 -16.49 11.52
N GLY A 182 -13.34 -15.72 11.16
CA GLY A 182 -12.12 -15.59 11.95
C GLY A 182 -12.38 -14.98 13.33
N SER A 183 -13.17 -13.89 13.37
CA SER A 183 -13.54 -13.22 14.61
C SER A 183 -14.41 -14.09 15.51
N LEU A 184 -15.35 -14.85 14.92
CA LEU A 184 -16.21 -15.78 15.64
C LEU A 184 -15.39 -16.91 16.28
N ILE A 185 -14.46 -17.52 15.52
CA ILE A 185 -13.56 -18.55 16.06
C ILE A 185 -12.77 -18.02 17.25
N LEU A 186 -12.21 -16.81 17.15
CA LEU A 186 -11.48 -16.20 18.27
C LEU A 186 -12.40 -15.94 19.47
N ALA A 187 -13.62 -15.48 19.25
CA ALA A 187 -14.56 -15.14 20.32
C ALA A 187 -15.06 -16.38 21.07
N THR A 188 -15.34 -17.48 20.37
CA THR A 188 -15.96 -18.68 20.96
C THR A 188 -14.96 -19.74 21.40
N MET A 189 -13.81 -19.87 20.71
CA MET A 189 -12.84 -20.95 20.97
C MET A 189 -11.56 -20.47 21.68
N VAL A 190 -11.32 -19.16 21.77
CA VAL A 190 -10.11 -18.59 22.37
C VAL A 190 -10.46 -17.74 23.58
N ASN A 191 -10.84 -16.48 23.39
CA ASN A 191 -11.37 -15.58 24.41
C ASN A 191 -11.83 -14.25 23.76
N PRO A 192 -12.73 -13.49 24.43
CA PRO A 192 -13.22 -12.22 23.89
C PRO A 192 -12.13 -11.14 23.73
N THR A 193 -11.09 -11.14 24.57
CA THR A 193 -10.01 -10.14 24.50
C THR A 193 -9.20 -10.29 23.20
N THR A 194 -8.78 -11.51 22.86
CA THR A 194 -8.08 -11.83 21.62
C THR A 194 -8.96 -11.57 20.41
N ALA A 195 -10.26 -11.87 20.49
CA ALA A 195 -11.21 -11.55 19.43
C ALA A 195 -11.31 -10.04 19.17
N LEU A 196 -11.44 -9.24 20.24
CA LEU A 196 -11.48 -7.79 20.16
C LEU A 196 -10.19 -7.23 19.56
N LEU A 197 -9.03 -7.73 19.98
CA LEU A 197 -7.74 -7.35 19.39
C LEU A 197 -7.67 -7.73 17.91
N GLY A 198 -8.15 -8.91 17.52
CA GLY A 198 -8.18 -9.37 16.13
C GLY A 198 -9.06 -8.50 15.23
N VAL A 199 -10.29 -8.20 15.67
CA VAL A 199 -11.21 -7.29 14.97
C VAL A 199 -10.65 -5.89 14.89
N SER A 200 -10.09 -5.37 16.00
CA SER A 200 -9.47 -4.05 16.03
C SER A 200 -8.27 -3.98 15.10
N ASN A 201 -7.45 -5.03 15.02
CA ASN A 201 -6.30 -5.08 14.12
C ASN A 201 -6.72 -5.13 12.65
N LEU A 202 -7.76 -5.91 12.32
CA LEU A 202 -8.36 -5.94 10.99
C LEU A 202 -8.88 -4.56 10.59
N PHE A 203 -9.61 -3.90 11.49
CA PHE A 203 -10.16 -2.56 11.26
C PHE A 203 -9.04 -1.52 11.10
N LEU A 204 -8.09 -1.51 12.03
CA LEU A 204 -6.93 -0.63 12.02
C LEU A 204 -6.11 -0.78 10.73
N TYR A 205 -5.90 -2.02 10.25
CA TYR A 205 -5.20 -2.24 9.00
C TYR A 205 -6.00 -1.73 7.79
N ALA A 206 -7.24 -2.19 7.63
CA ALA A 206 -8.01 -1.96 6.41
C ALA A 206 -8.55 -0.53 6.29
N PHE A 207 -9.09 0.05 7.37
CA PHE A 207 -9.83 1.31 7.33
C PHE A 207 -9.06 2.51 7.85
N VAL A 208 -7.98 2.30 8.61
CA VAL A 208 -7.16 3.41 9.12
C VAL A 208 -5.82 3.44 8.41
N TYR A 209 -5.03 2.38 8.48
CA TYR A 209 -3.69 2.34 7.91
C TYR A 209 -3.69 2.43 6.37
N THR A 210 -4.51 1.64 5.67
CA THR A 210 -4.55 1.65 4.20
C THR A 210 -4.84 3.04 3.61
N PRO A 211 -5.89 3.79 4.03
CA PRO A 211 -6.09 5.15 3.54
C PRO A 211 -5.02 6.12 4.04
N LEU A 212 -4.49 5.94 5.25
CA LEU A 212 -3.47 6.84 5.81
C LEU A 212 -2.20 6.90 4.96
N LYS A 213 -1.85 5.83 4.23
CA LYS A 213 -0.72 5.83 3.26
C LYS A 213 -0.82 6.95 2.21
N ARG A 214 -2.02 7.46 1.95
CA ARG A 214 -2.28 8.55 1.01
C ARG A 214 -2.26 9.93 1.63
N ILE A 215 -2.44 10.00 2.95
CA ILE A 215 -2.70 11.25 3.65
C ILE A 215 -1.43 11.70 4.40
N SER A 216 -0.73 10.78 5.07
CA SER A 216 0.36 11.15 5.97
C SER A 216 1.48 10.11 6.03
N VAL A 217 2.69 10.61 6.33
CA VAL A 217 3.88 9.83 6.68
C VAL A 217 3.68 9.01 7.97
N THR A 218 2.72 9.39 8.81
CA THR A 218 2.35 8.65 10.03
C THR A 218 1.90 7.22 9.77
N ASN A 219 1.61 6.86 8.51
CA ASN A 219 1.27 5.49 8.13
C ASN A 219 2.31 4.45 8.58
N THR A 220 3.62 4.76 8.59
CA THR A 220 4.65 3.81 9.06
C THR A 220 4.46 3.46 10.53
N TRP A 221 4.09 4.43 11.36
CA TRP A 221 3.89 4.24 12.80
C TRP A 221 2.65 3.37 13.09
N LEU A 222 1.55 3.62 12.37
CA LEU A 222 0.36 2.75 12.47
C LEU A 222 0.60 1.37 11.87
N GLY A 223 1.35 1.28 10.78
CA GLY A 223 1.77 -0.01 10.22
C GLY A 223 2.60 -0.80 11.22
N ALA A 224 3.47 -0.14 11.97
CA ALA A 224 4.28 -0.77 13.01
C ALA A 224 3.39 -1.30 14.14
N LEU A 225 2.36 -0.53 14.55
CA LEU A 225 1.38 -0.93 15.56
C LEU A 225 0.60 -2.18 15.12
N VAL A 226 0.09 -2.19 13.88
CA VAL A 226 -0.57 -3.36 13.29
C VAL A 226 0.35 -4.59 13.26
N GLY A 227 1.66 -4.39 13.04
CA GLY A 227 2.65 -5.47 13.04
C GLY A 227 2.93 -6.07 14.43
N GLY A 228 2.76 -5.28 15.50
CA GLY A 228 2.95 -5.72 16.89
C GLY A 228 1.72 -6.40 17.52
N LEU A 229 0.50 -5.98 17.13
CA LEU A 229 -0.76 -6.52 17.66
C LEU A 229 -0.89 -8.06 17.59
N PRO A 230 -0.43 -8.75 16.52
CA PRO A 230 -0.42 -10.22 16.47
C PRO A 230 0.29 -10.90 17.64
N ALA A 231 1.33 -10.28 18.24
CA ALA A 231 1.96 -10.82 19.45
C ALA A 231 1.07 -10.64 20.68
N LEU A 232 0.44 -9.48 20.86
CA LEU A 232 -0.55 -9.29 21.94
C LEU A 232 -1.71 -10.28 21.83
N MET A 233 -2.18 -10.54 20.61
CA MET A 233 -3.18 -11.57 20.34
C MET A 233 -2.71 -12.95 20.80
N GLY A 234 -1.45 -13.32 20.50
CA GLY A 234 -0.88 -14.61 20.90
C GLY A 234 -0.77 -14.76 22.42
N SER A 235 -0.27 -13.73 23.10
CA SER A 235 -0.13 -13.74 24.56
C SER A 235 -1.48 -13.78 25.28
N THR A 236 -2.45 -12.98 24.83
CA THR A 236 -3.81 -13.01 25.39
C THR A 236 -4.52 -14.32 25.11
N ALA A 237 -4.27 -14.95 23.96
CA ALA A 237 -4.81 -16.26 23.63
C ALA A 237 -4.28 -17.36 24.55
N ALA A 238 -3.03 -17.25 25.01
CA ALA A 238 -2.44 -18.16 26.00
C ALA A 238 -2.95 -17.93 27.43
N GLY A 239 -3.76 -16.88 27.65
CA GLY A 239 -4.36 -16.56 28.94
C GLY A 239 -3.66 -15.44 29.70
N ALA A 240 -2.59 -14.84 29.16
CA ALA A 240 -1.95 -13.71 29.81
C ALA A 240 -2.89 -12.49 29.84
N SER A 241 -2.88 -11.76 30.96
CA SER A 241 -3.57 -10.47 31.06
C SER A 241 -3.02 -9.49 30.04
N LEU A 242 -3.88 -8.65 29.46
CA LEU A 242 -3.48 -7.61 28.51
C LEU A 242 -2.48 -6.62 29.14
N GLY A 243 -2.53 -6.42 30.46
CA GLY A 243 -1.58 -5.57 31.19
C GLY A 243 -0.24 -6.24 31.51
N HIS A 244 -0.04 -7.51 31.14
CA HIS A 244 1.17 -8.23 31.50
C HIS A 244 2.40 -7.67 30.75
N PRO A 245 3.50 -7.30 31.45
CA PRO A 245 4.67 -6.67 30.82
C PRO A 245 5.28 -7.50 29.69
N ALA A 246 5.37 -8.83 29.85
CA ALA A 246 5.91 -9.74 28.84
C ALA A 246 5.17 -9.67 27.48
N SER A 247 3.85 -9.47 27.49
CA SER A 247 3.03 -9.33 26.28
C SER A 247 3.42 -8.05 25.52
N TRP A 248 3.60 -6.95 26.26
CA TRP A 248 4.01 -5.67 25.68
C TRP A 248 5.47 -5.67 25.24
N LEU A 249 6.35 -6.42 25.90
CA LEU A 249 7.74 -6.58 25.48
C LEU A 249 7.84 -7.27 24.12
N THR A 250 7.11 -8.38 23.91
CA THR A 250 7.09 -9.07 22.61
C THR A 250 6.44 -8.23 21.51
N ALA A 251 5.34 -7.54 21.82
CA ALA A 251 4.70 -6.61 20.89
C ALA A 251 5.58 -5.40 20.55
N GLY A 252 6.26 -4.83 21.55
CA GLY A 252 7.18 -3.70 21.42
C GLY A 252 8.42 -4.06 20.61
N LEU A 253 8.97 -5.26 20.82
CA LEU A 253 10.06 -5.79 20.01
C LEU A 253 9.68 -5.85 18.52
N LEU A 254 8.51 -6.44 18.21
CA LEU A 254 8.02 -6.51 16.84
C LEU A 254 7.71 -5.12 16.26
N TYR A 255 7.18 -4.21 17.08
CA TYR A 255 6.90 -2.83 16.70
C TYR A 255 8.18 -2.12 16.25
N VAL A 256 9.24 -2.17 17.06
CA VAL A 256 10.54 -1.56 16.74
C VAL A 256 11.14 -2.22 15.49
N TRP A 257 11.03 -3.55 15.38
CA TRP A 257 11.51 -4.30 14.22
C TRP A 257 10.82 -3.90 12.90
N GLN A 258 9.60 -3.37 12.93
CA GLN A 258 8.92 -2.93 11.72
C GLN A 258 9.61 -1.74 11.05
N PHE A 259 10.28 -0.85 11.78
CA PHE A 259 10.85 0.37 11.20
C PHE A 259 12.00 0.08 10.22
N PRO A 260 13.04 -0.70 10.56
CA PRO A 260 14.07 -1.08 9.60
C PRO A 260 13.48 -1.79 8.36
N HIS A 261 12.50 -2.67 8.57
CA HIS A 261 11.88 -3.41 7.49
C HIS A 261 11.06 -2.52 6.54
N PHE A 262 10.26 -1.59 7.08
CA PHE A 262 9.45 -0.68 6.26
C PHE A 262 10.28 0.38 5.56
N ASN A 263 11.28 0.95 6.23
CA ASN A 263 12.12 2.01 5.67
C ASN A 263 12.97 1.50 4.51
N SER A 264 13.51 0.28 4.62
CA SER A 264 14.29 -0.37 3.57
C SER A 264 13.44 -0.63 2.32
N LEU A 265 12.25 -1.24 2.50
CA LEU A 265 11.32 -1.47 1.40
C LEU A 265 10.82 -0.16 0.76
N ALA A 266 10.52 0.85 1.58
CA ALA A 266 10.10 2.16 1.11
C ALA A 266 11.17 2.85 0.26
N HIS A 267 12.44 2.71 0.63
CA HIS A 267 13.55 3.28 -0.12
C HIS A 267 13.65 2.67 -1.53
N THR A 268 13.60 1.33 -1.64
CA THR A 268 13.68 0.63 -2.92
C THR A 268 12.50 0.96 -3.84
N LEU A 269 11.30 1.11 -3.28
CA LEU A 269 10.06 1.33 -4.03
C LEU A 269 9.66 2.82 -4.17
N ARG A 270 10.52 3.76 -3.75
CA ARG A 270 10.19 5.20 -3.73
C ARG A 270 9.62 5.74 -5.05
N ARG A 271 10.20 5.32 -6.19
CA ARG A 271 9.77 5.77 -7.53
C ARG A 271 8.36 5.26 -7.86
N ASP A 272 8.05 4.03 -7.48
CA ASP A 272 6.73 3.44 -7.69
C ASP A 272 5.69 4.07 -6.77
N TYR A 273 6.05 4.35 -5.51
CA TYR A 273 5.20 5.06 -4.57
C TYR A 273 4.89 6.49 -5.03
N ALA A 274 5.88 7.21 -5.55
CA ALA A 274 5.68 8.56 -6.08
C ALA A 274 4.74 8.56 -7.29
N ARG A 275 4.92 7.61 -8.22
CA ARG A 275 4.03 7.44 -9.38
C ARG A 275 2.60 7.10 -8.98
N ALA A 276 2.44 6.23 -7.99
CA ALA A 276 1.13 5.84 -7.49
C ALA A 276 0.47 6.90 -6.60
N GLY A 277 1.17 7.97 -6.21
CA GLY A 277 0.64 9.07 -5.39
C GLY A 277 0.61 8.80 -3.87
N TYR A 278 1.50 7.94 -3.36
CA TYR A 278 1.62 7.67 -1.92
C TYR A 278 2.51 8.69 -1.20
N MET A 279 2.08 9.09 0.01
CA MET A 279 2.77 10.05 0.87
C MET A 279 3.70 9.33 1.86
N MET A 280 4.75 8.69 1.33
CA MET A 280 5.74 7.97 2.13
C MET A 280 6.91 8.86 2.55
N MET A 281 7.54 8.56 3.69
CA MET A 281 8.76 9.26 4.14
C MET A 281 9.86 9.23 3.07
N SER A 282 9.98 8.10 2.36
CA SER A 282 10.92 7.91 1.26
C SER A 282 10.74 8.88 0.08
N ASN A 283 9.52 9.41 -0.10
CA ASN A 283 9.18 10.31 -1.21
C ASN A 283 9.28 11.77 -0.79
N LEU A 284 8.77 12.09 0.40
CA LEU A 284 8.72 13.46 0.91
C LEU A 284 10.06 13.91 1.51
N HIS A 285 10.78 13.01 2.20
CA HIS A 285 12.07 13.30 2.84
C HIS A 285 13.09 12.16 2.59
N PRO A 286 13.62 12.02 1.37
CA PRO A 286 14.49 10.90 1.00
C PRO A 286 15.77 10.79 1.85
N ALA A 287 16.32 11.93 2.30
CA ALA A 287 17.51 11.98 3.13
C ALA A 287 17.28 11.45 4.56
N LEU A 288 16.08 11.68 5.13
CA LEU A 288 15.73 11.16 6.46
C LEU A 288 15.47 9.65 6.41
N ASN A 289 14.81 9.16 5.36
CA ASN A 289 14.58 7.73 5.18
C ASN A 289 15.88 6.94 4.90
N ALA A 290 16.92 7.58 4.36
CA ALA A 290 18.22 6.94 4.15
C ALA A 290 19.02 6.76 5.44
N ARG A 291 18.85 7.65 6.43
CA ARG A 291 19.55 7.57 7.73
C ARG A 291 19.02 6.46 8.64
N SER A 292 17.78 6.01 8.40
CA SER A 292 17.15 4.91 9.13
C SER A 292 17.29 3.55 8.43
N ASN A 293 18.00 3.49 7.30
CA ASN A 293 18.45 2.24 6.70
C ASN A 293 19.88 1.95 7.20
N PRO A 294 20.11 0.81 7.88
CA PRO A 294 21.47 0.35 8.18
C PRO A 294 22.25 0.01 6.90
#